data_AF-A0A2J8ADU5-F1
#
_entry.id   AF-A0A2J8ADU5-F1
#
_cell.length_a   1.000
_cell.length_b   1.000
_cell.length_c   1.000
_cell.angle_alpha   90.00
_cell.angle_beta   90.00
_cell.angle_gamma   90.00
#
_symmetry.space_group_name_H-M   'P 1'
#
loop_
_entity.id
_entity.type
_entity.pdbx_description
1 polymer ?
#
loop_
_entity_poly.entity_id
_entity_poly.type
_entity_poly.pdbx_seq_one_letter_code
_entity_poly.pdbx_strand_id
1 'polypeptide(L)'
;MGLLDEGQEEVLAAAAGSPTADWRDKVKWLEGRGYLQTERACAEAAHRVDGRDRLEWLQQRGYPLTSHVAYWAALLGNADALAFLLAQGVPLNGELAGTATYFAAREGHLAALKVLHAHGAGINHELVAAAAGGGHLPVVAWGVQELGAADTLTARVFRSATESGNAELVSWLHQQACPWDASVFAAAAGSGSEEQLEWLVEHGCPMGDDGQPYTMALANADVTVLRCLRRLGCPWGPVGRTSTYAVETCGSTAAGLSAPVRRKQHLRVLTWLVEQGCPVNWAKAEWEAEKGKISEVVEWVRQLRPLSAWERGDRLRPAKQDGGSTGAGARR
;
A
#
# COMPACT_ATOMS: atom_id res chain seq x y z
N MET A 1 11.82 -29.58 -28.74
CA MET A 1 11.04 -28.41 -29.18
C MET A 1 11.04 -27.40 -28.03
N GLY A 2 12.22 -26.85 -27.71
CA GLY A 2 12.43 -26.09 -26.48
C GLY A 2 13.72 -25.28 -26.58
N LEU A 3 13.70 -24.04 -26.09
CA LEU A 3 14.73 -22.99 -26.12
C LEU A 3 14.96 -22.26 -27.47
N LEU A 4 15.12 -22.96 -28.60
CA LEU A 4 15.32 -22.27 -29.90
C LEU A 4 14.06 -21.58 -30.41
N ASP A 5 12.89 -22.16 -30.12
CA ASP A 5 11.58 -21.63 -30.55
C ASP A 5 11.22 -20.38 -29.73
N GLU A 6 11.37 -20.41 -28.40
CA GLU A 6 11.12 -19.27 -27.51
C GLU A 6 11.95 -18.03 -27.87
N GLY A 7 13.24 -18.21 -28.18
CA GLY A 7 14.09 -17.10 -28.60
C GLY A 7 13.66 -16.49 -29.95
N GLN A 8 13.09 -17.30 -30.85
CA GLN A 8 12.55 -16.81 -32.12
C GLN A 8 11.26 -16.03 -31.91
N GLU A 9 10.36 -16.50 -31.04
CA GLU A 9 9.14 -15.78 -30.67
C GLU A 9 9.45 -14.41 -30.06
N GLU A 10 10.46 -14.32 -29.20
CA GLU A 10 10.88 -13.07 -28.58
C GLU A 10 11.41 -12.05 -29.58
N VAL A 11 12.21 -12.49 -30.55
CA VAL A 11 12.75 -11.61 -31.59
C VAL A 11 11.64 -11.08 -32.49
N LEU A 12 10.67 -11.94 -32.86
CA LEU A 12 9.52 -11.51 -33.65
C LEU A 12 8.62 -10.55 -32.88
N ALA A 13 8.40 -10.82 -31.60
CA ALA A 13 7.61 -9.94 -30.74
C ALA A 13 8.27 -8.57 -30.55
N ALA A 14 9.58 -8.54 -30.31
CA ALA A 14 10.36 -7.30 -30.23
C ALA A 14 10.32 -6.51 -31.56
N ALA A 15 10.28 -7.20 -32.70
CA ALA A 15 10.11 -6.54 -33.99
C ALA A 15 8.70 -5.92 -34.13
N ALA A 16 7.65 -6.65 -33.76
CA ALA A 16 6.26 -6.16 -33.80
C ALA A 16 6.02 -5.00 -32.82
N GLY A 17 6.63 -5.03 -31.64
CA GLY A 17 6.63 -3.95 -30.64
C GLY A 17 7.68 -2.85 -30.88
N SER A 18 8.41 -2.88 -31.99
CA SER A 18 9.51 -1.93 -32.21
C SER A 18 8.98 -0.49 -32.32
N PRO A 19 9.58 0.49 -31.63
CA PRO A 19 9.13 1.88 -31.67
C PRO A 19 9.47 2.60 -32.99
N THR A 20 10.29 1.99 -33.85
CA THR A 20 10.75 2.57 -35.10
C THR A 20 9.75 2.33 -36.23
N ALA A 21 9.73 3.22 -37.22
CA ALA A 21 8.78 3.16 -38.33
C ALA A 21 8.94 1.92 -39.24
N ASP A 22 10.13 1.32 -39.24
CA ASP A 22 10.50 0.13 -40.02
C ASP A 22 10.06 -1.19 -39.36
N TRP A 23 9.27 -1.16 -38.28
CA TRP A 23 8.81 -2.37 -37.58
C TRP A 23 8.13 -3.39 -38.52
N ARG A 24 7.35 -2.93 -39.51
CA ARG A 24 6.73 -3.79 -40.52
C ARG A 24 7.76 -4.52 -41.36
N ASP A 25 8.85 -3.84 -41.72
CA ASP A 25 9.91 -4.43 -42.54
C ASP A 25 10.75 -5.42 -41.74
N LYS A 26 10.97 -5.17 -40.44
CA LYS A 26 11.56 -6.14 -39.51
C LYS A 26 10.71 -7.40 -39.41
N VAL A 27 9.40 -7.27 -39.22
CA VAL A 27 8.48 -8.40 -39.14
C VAL A 27 8.47 -9.20 -40.44
N LYS A 28 8.34 -8.54 -41.60
CA LYS A 28 8.41 -9.19 -42.92
C LYS A 28 9.71 -9.96 -43.13
N TRP A 29 10.82 -9.37 -42.73
CA TRP A 29 12.13 -10.00 -42.88
C TRP A 29 12.27 -11.25 -42.01
N LEU A 30 11.71 -11.24 -40.79
CA LEU A 30 11.68 -12.39 -39.90
C LEU A 30 10.75 -13.50 -40.42
N GLU A 31 9.56 -13.14 -40.91
CA GLU A 31 8.64 -14.10 -41.55
C GLU A 31 9.32 -14.80 -42.75
N GLY A 32 10.08 -14.06 -43.56
CA GLY A 32 10.86 -14.62 -44.67
C GLY A 32 11.97 -15.60 -44.26
N ARG A 33 12.32 -15.63 -42.97
CA ARG A 33 13.27 -16.59 -42.37
C ARG A 33 12.58 -17.77 -41.68
N GLY A 34 11.26 -17.86 -41.77
CA GLY A 34 10.48 -18.94 -41.19
C GLY A 34 10.11 -18.73 -39.72
N TYR A 35 10.19 -17.49 -39.20
CA TYR A 35 9.68 -17.18 -37.87
C TYR A 35 8.15 -17.29 -37.87
N LEU A 36 7.59 -18.01 -36.90
CA LEU A 36 6.17 -18.32 -36.82
C LEU A 36 5.34 -17.14 -36.30
N GLN A 37 4.11 -16.99 -36.78
CA GLN A 37 3.17 -16.00 -36.28
C GLN A 37 2.73 -16.36 -34.86
N THR A 38 3.01 -15.49 -33.88
CA THR A 38 2.76 -15.78 -32.46
C THR A 38 1.85 -14.73 -31.82
N GLU A 39 1.13 -15.13 -30.77
CA GLU A 39 0.31 -14.18 -29.99
C GLU A 39 1.18 -13.17 -29.24
N ARG A 40 2.44 -13.52 -28.90
CA ARG A 40 3.38 -12.61 -28.23
C ARG A 40 3.71 -11.40 -29.10
N ALA A 41 3.77 -11.57 -30.43
CA ALA A 41 3.93 -10.45 -31.34
C ALA A 41 2.72 -9.51 -31.35
N CYS A 42 1.50 -10.05 -31.25
CA CYS A 42 0.30 -9.25 -31.06
C CYS A 42 0.29 -8.53 -29.70
N ALA A 43 0.73 -9.18 -28.62
CA ALA A 43 0.84 -8.55 -27.31
C ALA A 43 1.79 -7.35 -27.33
N GLU A 44 3.01 -7.51 -27.85
CA GLU A 44 3.97 -6.39 -27.97
C GLU A 44 3.47 -5.29 -28.92
N ALA A 45 2.72 -5.63 -29.96
CA ALA A 45 2.06 -4.65 -30.81
C ALA A 45 0.97 -3.86 -30.06
N ALA A 46 0.17 -4.53 -29.21
CA ALA A 46 -0.86 -3.89 -28.40
C ALA A 46 -0.28 -2.90 -27.38
N HIS A 47 0.98 -3.07 -26.97
CA HIS A 47 1.70 -2.14 -26.09
C HIS A 47 1.97 -0.77 -26.73
N ARG A 48 1.86 -0.66 -28.06
CA ARG A 48 2.22 0.55 -28.81
C ARG A 48 1.04 1.50 -28.92
N VAL A 49 1.33 2.80 -28.99
CA VAL A 49 0.32 3.84 -29.18
C VAL A 49 -0.47 3.62 -30.48
N ASP A 50 0.19 3.18 -31.54
CA ASP A 50 -0.40 2.78 -32.83
C ASP A 50 -0.87 1.31 -32.83
N GLY A 51 -1.05 0.70 -31.65
CA GLY A 51 -1.24 -0.74 -31.47
C GLY A 51 -2.45 -1.29 -32.22
N ARG A 52 -3.54 -0.51 -32.35
CA ARG A 52 -4.69 -0.86 -33.20
C ARG A 52 -4.27 -1.15 -34.65
N ASP A 53 -3.54 -0.21 -35.28
CA ASP A 53 -3.11 -0.34 -36.67
C ASP A 53 -2.10 -1.49 -36.84
N ARG A 54 -1.29 -1.75 -35.81
CA ARG A 54 -0.37 -2.89 -35.80
C ARG A 54 -1.11 -4.21 -35.74
N LEU A 55 -2.08 -4.32 -34.84
CA LEU A 55 -2.89 -5.52 -34.68
C LEU A 55 -3.72 -5.81 -35.92
N GLU A 56 -4.29 -4.80 -36.56
CA GLU A 56 -4.99 -4.96 -37.84
C GLU A 56 -4.05 -5.47 -38.94
N TRP A 57 -2.85 -4.91 -39.05
CA TRP A 57 -1.86 -5.35 -40.01
C TRP A 57 -1.37 -6.79 -39.73
N LEU A 58 -1.17 -7.16 -38.46
CA LEU A 58 -0.78 -8.51 -38.06
C LEU A 58 -1.92 -9.52 -38.30
N GLN A 59 -3.18 -9.15 -38.01
CA GLN A 59 -4.34 -9.99 -38.24
C GLN A 59 -4.47 -10.39 -39.72
N GLN A 60 -4.28 -9.44 -40.64
CA GLN A 60 -4.31 -9.71 -42.10
C GLN A 60 -3.27 -10.74 -42.56
N ARG A 61 -2.25 -11.01 -41.73
CA ARG A 61 -1.15 -11.93 -41.98
C ARG A 61 -1.28 -13.24 -41.21
N GLY A 62 -2.42 -13.48 -40.55
CA GLY A 62 -2.71 -14.70 -39.83
C GLY A 62 -2.14 -14.76 -38.41
N TYR A 63 -1.71 -13.63 -37.84
CA TYR A 63 -1.31 -13.61 -36.43
C TYR A 63 -2.52 -13.82 -35.51
N PRO A 64 -2.39 -14.66 -34.47
CA PRO A 64 -3.51 -14.97 -33.59
C PRO A 64 -3.84 -13.79 -32.68
N LEU A 65 -5.11 -13.35 -32.72
CA LEU A 65 -5.67 -12.41 -31.76
C LEU A 65 -6.33 -13.21 -30.64
N THR A 66 -5.79 -13.13 -29.42
CA THR A 66 -6.22 -13.94 -28.28
C THR A 66 -6.70 -13.06 -27.13
N SER A 67 -7.42 -13.68 -26.17
CA SER A 67 -7.86 -13.01 -24.93
C SER A 67 -6.69 -12.39 -24.15
N HIS A 68 -5.50 -12.97 -24.27
CA HIS A 68 -4.28 -12.46 -23.64
C HIS A 68 -3.83 -11.12 -24.27
N VAL A 69 -3.95 -10.97 -25.59
CA VAL A 69 -3.68 -9.69 -26.28
C VAL A 69 -4.67 -8.61 -25.82
N ALA A 70 -5.95 -8.97 -25.69
CA ALA A 70 -6.98 -8.05 -25.17
C ALA A 70 -6.72 -7.66 -23.71
N TYR A 71 -6.28 -8.62 -22.88
CA TYR A 71 -5.84 -8.35 -21.51
C TYR A 71 -4.70 -7.31 -21.45
N TRP A 72 -3.65 -7.45 -22.27
CA TRP A 72 -2.55 -6.47 -22.31
C TRP A 72 -2.98 -5.11 -22.82
N ALA A 73 -3.83 -5.06 -23.86
CA ALA A 73 -4.38 -3.80 -24.37
C ALA A 73 -5.17 -3.04 -23.27
N ALA A 74 -5.96 -3.76 -22.48
CA ALA A 74 -6.68 -3.18 -21.34
C ALA A 74 -5.75 -2.72 -20.22
N LEU A 75 -4.80 -3.57 -19.82
CA LEU A 75 -3.86 -3.30 -18.72
C LEU A 75 -2.97 -2.07 -18.99
N LEU A 76 -2.63 -1.81 -20.26
CA LEU A 76 -1.85 -0.65 -20.68
C LEU A 76 -2.69 0.54 -21.13
N GLY A 77 -4.01 0.43 -21.06
CA GLY A 77 -4.93 1.51 -21.39
C GLY A 77 -5.04 1.85 -22.87
N ASN A 78 -4.62 0.94 -23.75
CA ASN A 78 -4.77 1.09 -25.20
C ASN A 78 -6.22 0.78 -25.61
N ALA A 79 -7.11 1.75 -25.36
CA ALA A 79 -8.55 1.62 -25.58
C ALA A 79 -8.90 1.33 -27.05
N ASP A 80 -8.16 1.91 -28.00
CA ASP A 80 -8.40 1.71 -29.43
C ASP A 80 -8.04 0.29 -29.87
N ALA A 81 -6.89 -0.24 -29.41
CA ALA A 81 -6.51 -1.63 -29.65
C ALA A 81 -7.49 -2.59 -28.98
N LEU A 82 -7.88 -2.32 -27.74
CA LEU A 82 -8.86 -3.13 -27.01
C LEU A 82 -10.21 -3.17 -27.72
N ALA A 83 -10.74 -2.01 -28.13
CA ALA A 83 -12.01 -1.92 -28.84
C ALA A 83 -11.96 -2.67 -30.18
N PHE A 84 -10.84 -2.58 -30.90
CA PHE A 84 -10.62 -3.37 -32.11
C PHE A 84 -10.67 -4.88 -31.81
N LEU A 85 -9.92 -5.36 -30.81
CA LEU A 85 -9.86 -6.78 -30.45
C LEU A 85 -11.25 -7.33 -30.08
N LEU A 86 -12.01 -6.61 -29.26
CA LEU A 86 -13.37 -7.01 -28.87
C LEU A 86 -14.34 -6.99 -30.05
N ALA A 87 -14.20 -6.03 -30.97
CA ALA A 87 -15.00 -5.99 -32.20
C ALA A 87 -14.69 -7.16 -33.16
N GLN A 88 -13.47 -7.70 -33.14
CA GLN A 88 -13.12 -8.93 -33.86
C GLN A 88 -13.68 -10.21 -33.19
N GLY A 89 -14.42 -10.08 -32.09
CA GLY A 89 -15.01 -11.19 -31.36
C GLY A 89 -14.02 -11.92 -30.44
N VAL A 90 -12.88 -11.31 -30.11
CA VAL A 90 -11.95 -11.87 -29.14
C VAL A 90 -12.64 -11.91 -27.77
N PRO A 91 -12.86 -13.10 -27.18
CA PRO A 91 -13.57 -13.19 -25.91
C PRO A 91 -12.67 -12.70 -24.78
N LEU A 92 -13.19 -11.82 -23.92
CA LEU A 92 -12.58 -11.49 -22.64
C LEU A 92 -13.42 -12.16 -21.55
N ASN A 93 -12.99 -13.34 -21.09
CA ASN A 93 -13.73 -14.17 -20.14
C ASN A 93 -13.49 -13.74 -18.69
N GLY A 94 -14.36 -14.22 -17.77
CA GLY A 94 -14.55 -13.66 -16.42
C GLY A 94 -13.29 -13.33 -15.63
N GLU A 95 -12.35 -14.26 -15.46
CA GLU A 95 -11.15 -14.03 -14.64
C GLU A 95 -10.18 -13.02 -15.28
N LEU A 96 -9.90 -13.16 -16.59
CA LEU A 96 -9.05 -12.22 -17.33
C LEU A 96 -9.70 -10.84 -17.45
N ALA A 97 -11.02 -10.79 -17.66
CA ALA A 97 -11.79 -9.54 -17.72
C ALA A 97 -11.75 -8.83 -16.36
N GLY A 98 -12.01 -9.53 -15.26
CA GLY A 98 -11.96 -8.95 -13.92
C GLY A 98 -10.58 -8.39 -13.58
N THR A 99 -9.53 -9.17 -13.87
CA THR A 99 -8.14 -8.76 -13.65
C THR A 99 -7.75 -7.55 -14.50
N ALA A 100 -8.07 -7.57 -15.80
CA ALA A 100 -7.83 -6.44 -16.70
C ALA A 100 -8.56 -5.17 -16.24
N THR A 101 -9.83 -5.30 -15.83
CA THR A 101 -10.64 -4.17 -15.37
C THR A 101 -10.08 -3.59 -14.06
N TYR A 102 -9.63 -4.44 -13.14
CA TYR A 102 -9.00 -4.01 -11.89
C TYR A 102 -7.70 -3.22 -12.14
N PHE A 103 -6.80 -3.74 -12.97
CA PHE A 103 -5.54 -3.04 -13.26
C PHE A 103 -5.78 -1.77 -14.07
N ALA A 104 -6.65 -1.79 -15.09
CA ALA A 104 -7.02 -0.60 -15.83
C ALA A 104 -7.59 0.51 -14.92
N ALA A 105 -8.33 0.15 -13.87
CA ALA A 105 -8.81 1.10 -12.87
C ALA A 105 -7.68 1.64 -11.99
N ARG A 106 -6.83 0.75 -11.47
CA ARG A 106 -5.70 1.13 -10.61
C ARG A 106 -4.67 2.02 -11.32
N GLU A 107 -4.49 1.85 -12.62
CA GLU A 107 -3.58 2.65 -13.46
C GLU A 107 -4.30 3.81 -14.18
N GLY A 108 -5.60 4.01 -13.94
CA GLY A 108 -6.32 5.22 -14.37
C GLY A 108 -6.77 5.24 -15.83
N HIS A 109 -6.83 4.09 -16.48
CA HIS A 109 -7.14 3.94 -17.90
C HIS A 109 -8.64 4.03 -18.20
N LEU A 110 -9.23 5.21 -17.97
CA LEU A 110 -10.68 5.45 -18.11
C LEU A 110 -11.24 5.03 -19.47
N ALA A 111 -10.53 5.32 -20.57
CA ALA A 111 -11.00 4.97 -21.92
C ALA A 111 -11.11 3.45 -22.10
N ALA A 112 -10.12 2.68 -21.62
CA ALA A 112 -10.15 1.23 -21.67
C ALA A 112 -11.26 0.66 -20.77
N LEU A 113 -11.46 1.22 -19.58
CA LEU A 113 -12.56 0.82 -18.68
C LEU A 113 -13.93 1.02 -19.31
N LYS A 114 -14.15 2.13 -20.02
CA LYS A 114 -15.41 2.36 -20.76
C LYS A 114 -15.62 1.33 -21.86
N VAL A 115 -14.56 0.94 -22.58
CA VAL A 115 -14.62 -0.13 -23.58
C VAL A 115 -14.97 -1.48 -22.94
N LEU A 116 -14.33 -1.83 -21.82
CA LEU A 116 -14.62 -3.05 -21.07
C LEU A 116 -16.06 -3.06 -20.57
N HIS A 117 -16.52 -1.96 -19.98
CA HIS A 117 -17.88 -1.83 -19.46
C HIS A 117 -18.94 -1.98 -20.55
N ALA A 118 -18.73 -1.35 -21.73
CA ALA A 118 -19.62 -1.50 -22.87
C ALA A 118 -19.73 -2.95 -23.38
N HIS A 119 -18.73 -3.80 -23.09
CA HIS A 119 -18.73 -5.23 -23.42
C HIS A 119 -19.10 -6.13 -22.23
N GLY A 120 -19.73 -5.56 -21.19
CA GLY A 120 -20.32 -6.32 -20.08
C GLY A 120 -19.40 -6.52 -18.87
N ALA A 121 -18.23 -5.86 -18.82
CA ALA A 121 -17.44 -5.85 -17.60
C ALA A 121 -18.17 -5.07 -16.49
N GLY A 122 -18.38 -5.71 -15.36
CA GLY A 122 -19.02 -5.09 -14.20
C GLY A 122 -18.12 -4.06 -13.53
N ILE A 123 -18.72 -2.97 -13.06
CA ILE A 123 -18.08 -1.99 -12.18
C ILE A 123 -18.54 -2.31 -10.76
N ASN A 124 -17.65 -2.21 -9.77
CA ASN A 124 -17.98 -2.40 -8.37
C ASN A 124 -17.16 -1.46 -7.47
N HIS A 125 -17.48 -1.43 -6.18
CA HIS A 125 -16.79 -0.58 -5.20
C HIS A 125 -15.30 -0.94 -5.03
N GLU A 126 -14.89 -2.20 -5.26
CA GLU A 126 -13.48 -2.61 -5.20
C GLU A 126 -12.65 -1.99 -6.32
N LEU A 127 -13.22 -1.93 -7.53
CA LEU A 127 -12.62 -1.26 -8.68
C LEU A 127 -12.45 0.24 -8.42
N VAL A 128 -13.49 0.88 -7.85
CA VAL A 128 -13.40 2.30 -7.50
C VAL A 128 -12.38 2.55 -6.40
N ALA A 129 -12.28 1.66 -5.40
CA ALA A 129 -11.23 1.74 -4.39
C ALA A 129 -9.82 1.56 -5.00
N ALA A 130 -9.66 0.68 -5.98
CA ALA A 130 -8.39 0.50 -6.70
C ALA A 130 -7.99 1.77 -7.47
N ALA A 131 -8.94 2.38 -8.19
CA ALA A 131 -8.73 3.66 -8.87
C ALA A 131 -8.40 4.79 -7.89
N ALA A 132 -9.06 4.80 -6.73
CA ALA A 132 -8.76 5.74 -5.66
C ALA A 132 -7.35 5.55 -5.10
N GLY A 133 -6.91 4.30 -4.91
CA GLY A 133 -5.54 3.95 -4.52
C GLY A 133 -4.48 4.39 -5.53
N GLY A 134 -4.81 4.44 -6.81
CA GLY A 134 -3.96 5.02 -7.87
C GLY A 134 -4.07 6.55 -7.99
N GLY A 135 -4.95 7.20 -7.21
CA GLY A 135 -5.18 8.64 -7.28
C GLY A 135 -5.91 9.10 -8.54
N HIS A 136 -6.67 8.24 -9.20
CA HIS A 136 -7.29 8.53 -10.50
C HIS A 136 -8.71 9.08 -10.37
N LEU A 137 -8.81 10.38 -10.06
CA LEU A 137 -10.09 11.09 -9.94
C LEU A 137 -11.07 10.87 -11.11
N PRO A 138 -10.66 10.91 -12.40
CA PRO A 138 -11.60 10.69 -13.50
C PRO A 138 -12.27 9.31 -13.48
N VAL A 139 -11.56 8.28 -13.03
CA VAL A 139 -12.10 6.91 -12.93
C VAL A 139 -13.03 6.79 -11.73
N VAL A 140 -12.67 7.40 -10.59
CA VAL A 140 -13.53 7.42 -9.40
C VAL A 140 -14.84 8.17 -9.68
N ALA A 141 -14.75 9.34 -10.32
CA ALA A 141 -15.92 10.13 -10.71
C ALA A 141 -16.82 9.37 -11.69
N TRP A 142 -16.23 8.67 -12.66
CA TRP A 142 -16.98 7.81 -13.57
C TRP A 142 -17.65 6.64 -12.82
N GLY A 143 -16.95 5.97 -11.90
CA GLY A 143 -17.54 4.90 -11.09
C GLY A 143 -18.75 5.36 -10.26
N VAL A 144 -18.68 6.54 -9.66
CA VAL A 144 -19.80 7.17 -8.94
C VAL A 144 -20.97 7.49 -9.86
N GLN A 145 -20.72 7.85 -11.13
CA GLN A 145 -21.78 8.11 -12.11
C GLN A 145 -22.51 6.82 -12.52
N GLU A 146 -21.78 5.72 -12.75
CA GLU A 146 -22.37 4.46 -13.23
C GLU A 146 -23.08 3.66 -12.12
N LEU A 147 -22.49 3.62 -10.92
CA LEU A 147 -23.03 2.84 -9.79
C LEU A 147 -23.91 3.67 -8.85
N GLY A 148 -23.79 4.99 -8.90
CA GLY A 148 -24.37 5.88 -7.90
C GLY A 148 -23.48 6.05 -6.67
N ALA A 149 -23.68 7.18 -5.99
CA ALA A 149 -22.88 7.57 -4.83
C ALA A 149 -23.01 6.62 -3.64
N ALA A 150 -24.23 6.13 -3.35
CA ALA A 150 -24.49 5.27 -2.19
C ALA A 150 -23.75 3.93 -2.25
N ASP A 151 -23.63 3.36 -3.45
CA ASP A 151 -22.98 2.05 -3.67
C ASP A 151 -21.46 2.16 -3.85
N THR A 152 -20.96 3.39 -4.02
CA THR A 152 -19.55 3.64 -4.35
C THR A 152 -18.78 4.31 -3.21
N LEU A 153 -19.36 5.34 -2.59
CA LEU A 153 -18.69 6.17 -1.60
C LEU A 153 -18.64 5.45 -0.25
N THR A 154 -17.46 4.95 0.09
CA THR A 154 -17.21 4.20 1.32
C THR A 154 -15.94 4.68 2.01
N ALA A 155 -15.83 4.44 3.32
CA ALA A 155 -14.60 4.72 4.07
C ALA A 155 -13.38 4.02 3.48
N ARG A 156 -13.56 2.85 2.85
CA ARG A 156 -12.49 2.16 2.11
C ARG A 156 -12.02 2.96 0.88
N VAL A 157 -12.94 3.51 0.08
CA VAL A 157 -12.57 4.37 -1.07
C VAL A 157 -11.84 5.62 -0.59
N PHE A 158 -12.33 6.25 0.48
CA PHE A 158 -11.67 7.41 1.08
C PHE A 158 -10.26 7.08 1.57
N ARG A 159 -10.13 5.97 2.30
CA ARG A 159 -8.85 5.47 2.78
C ARG A 159 -7.88 5.23 1.61
N SER A 160 -8.30 4.53 0.57
CA SER A 160 -7.46 4.27 -0.60
C SER A 160 -7.05 5.57 -1.32
N ALA A 161 -7.96 6.55 -1.46
CA ALA A 161 -7.59 7.88 -1.98
C ALA A 161 -6.52 8.57 -1.13
N THR A 162 -6.62 8.45 0.19
CA THR A 162 -5.65 9.02 1.13
C THR A 162 -4.29 8.32 1.01
N GLU A 163 -4.27 6.99 0.84
CA GLU A 163 -3.04 6.22 0.59
C GLU A 163 -2.35 6.64 -0.72
N SER A 164 -3.10 7.09 -1.73
CA SER A 164 -2.53 7.57 -2.99
C SER A 164 -1.76 8.90 -2.88
N GLY A 165 -2.02 9.65 -1.82
CA GLY A 165 -1.46 10.99 -1.63
C GLY A 165 -2.09 12.09 -2.50
N ASN A 166 -3.13 11.78 -3.28
CA ASN A 166 -3.78 12.76 -4.16
C ASN A 166 -4.75 13.67 -3.38
N ALA A 167 -4.28 14.87 -3.04
CA ALA A 167 -5.07 15.87 -2.31
C ALA A 167 -6.33 16.34 -3.06
N GLU A 168 -6.29 16.42 -4.40
CA GLU A 168 -7.46 16.79 -5.21
C GLU A 168 -8.56 15.73 -5.09
N LEU A 169 -8.18 14.44 -5.15
CA LEU A 169 -9.11 13.34 -4.98
C LEU A 169 -9.71 13.30 -3.56
N VAL A 170 -8.89 13.50 -2.53
CA VAL A 170 -9.35 13.56 -1.13
C VAL A 170 -10.35 14.71 -0.93
N SER A 171 -10.04 15.91 -1.45
CA SER A 171 -10.95 17.06 -1.39
C SER A 171 -12.27 16.77 -2.12
N TRP A 172 -12.20 16.16 -3.31
CA TRP A 172 -13.38 15.79 -4.08
C TRP A 172 -14.27 14.79 -3.34
N LEU A 173 -13.68 13.74 -2.75
CA LEU A 173 -14.45 12.74 -1.98
C LEU A 173 -15.15 13.37 -0.77
N HIS A 174 -14.49 14.32 -0.10
CA HIS A 174 -15.11 15.04 1.00
C HIS A 174 -16.29 15.90 0.55
N GLN A 175 -16.17 16.59 -0.60
CA GLN A 175 -17.29 17.35 -1.20
C GLN A 175 -18.47 16.46 -1.59
N GLN A 176 -18.22 15.19 -1.93
CA GLN A 176 -19.26 14.20 -2.19
C GLN A 176 -19.88 13.62 -0.90
N ALA A 177 -19.52 14.13 0.28
CA ALA A 177 -19.91 13.58 1.58
C ALA A 177 -19.57 12.08 1.73
N CYS A 178 -18.45 11.65 1.13
CA CYS A 178 -17.96 10.28 1.27
C CYS A 178 -17.64 10.01 2.74
N PRO A 179 -18.18 8.93 3.34
CA PRO A 179 -17.95 8.63 4.75
C PRO A 179 -16.48 8.27 4.98
N TRP A 180 -15.95 8.64 6.15
CA TRP A 180 -14.63 8.23 6.62
C TRP A 180 -14.71 7.66 8.04
N ASP A 181 -13.67 6.92 8.41
CA ASP A 181 -13.45 6.41 9.76
C ASP A 181 -11.97 6.59 10.16
N ALA A 182 -11.58 6.09 11.33
CA ALA A 182 -10.23 6.25 11.84
C ALA A 182 -9.14 5.62 10.95
N SER A 183 -9.51 4.68 10.07
CA SER A 183 -8.58 4.07 9.14
C SER A 183 -8.07 5.05 8.08
N VAL A 184 -8.85 6.10 7.77
CA VAL A 184 -8.43 7.19 6.86
C VAL A 184 -7.30 8.00 7.47
N PHE A 185 -7.40 8.37 8.75
CA PHE A 185 -6.33 9.07 9.45
C PHE A 185 -5.06 8.22 9.58
N ALA A 186 -5.21 6.92 9.86
CA ALA A 186 -4.08 6.00 9.88
C ALA A 186 -3.40 5.85 8.50
N ALA A 187 -4.18 5.84 7.41
CA ALA A 187 -3.65 5.83 6.05
C ALA A 187 -2.85 7.10 5.72
N ALA A 188 -3.34 8.28 6.10
CA ALA A 188 -2.58 9.53 5.94
C ALA A 188 -1.23 9.46 6.66
N ALA A 189 -1.19 8.91 7.88
CA ALA A 189 0.06 8.70 8.63
C ALA A 189 1.01 7.72 7.92
N GLY A 190 0.49 6.66 7.29
CA GLY A 190 1.29 5.73 6.49
C GLY A 190 1.83 6.32 5.19
N SER A 191 1.10 7.26 4.58
CA SER A 191 1.47 7.92 3.31
C SER A 191 2.64 8.89 3.44
N GLY A 192 2.92 9.39 4.65
CA GLY A 192 3.99 10.38 4.88
C GLY A 192 3.55 11.85 4.83
N SER A 193 2.27 12.15 4.62
CA SER A 193 1.80 13.52 4.36
C SER A 193 1.32 14.25 5.63
N GLU A 194 2.12 15.19 6.14
CA GLU A 194 1.71 16.09 7.25
C GLU A 194 0.50 16.96 6.87
N GLU A 195 0.48 17.47 5.65
CA GLU A 195 -0.60 18.34 5.16
C GLU A 195 -1.94 17.62 5.15
N GLN A 196 -1.98 16.35 4.71
CA GLN A 196 -3.20 15.55 4.77
C GLN A 196 -3.64 15.26 6.21
N LEU A 197 -2.70 15.02 7.13
CA LEU A 197 -3.03 14.82 8.55
C LEU A 197 -3.67 16.08 9.14
N GLU A 198 -3.08 17.25 8.90
CA GLU A 198 -3.61 18.53 9.37
C GLU A 198 -5.00 18.80 8.80
N TRP A 199 -5.16 18.61 7.49
CA TRP A 199 -6.43 18.78 6.79
C TRP A 199 -7.52 17.83 7.36
N LEU A 200 -7.19 16.57 7.60
CA LEU A 200 -8.12 15.59 8.18
C LEU A 200 -8.57 15.98 9.59
N VAL A 201 -7.66 16.50 10.43
CA VAL A 201 -8.02 16.97 11.78
C VAL A 201 -8.92 18.19 11.72
N GLU A 202 -8.62 19.15 10.85
CA GLU A 202 -9.43 20.36 10.66
C GLU A 202 -10.87 20.02 10.28
N HIS A 203 -11.07 18.98 9.48
CA HIS A 203 -12.39 18.54 9.03
C HIS A 203 -13.03 17.48 9.96
N GLY A 204 -12.42 17.19 11.12
CA GLY A 204 -13.01 16.32 12.14
C GLY A 204 -12.90 14.82 11.86
N CYS A 205 -11.93 14.38 11.06
CA CYS A 205 -11.63 12.97 10.91
C CYS A 205 -11.19 12.37 12.24
N PRO A 206 -11.78 11.23 12.68
CA PRO A 206 -11.35 10.58 13.92
C PRO A 206 -9.92 10.05 13.77
N MET A 207 -9.10 10.23 14.81
CA MET A 207 -7.73 9.70 14.84
C MET A 207 -7.67 8.21 15.22
N GLY A 208 -8.77 7.67 15.74
CA GLY A 208 -8.81 6.36 16.40
C GLY A 208 -8.20 6.39 17.80
N ASP A 209 -8.40 5.33 18.57
CA ASP A 209 -7.85 5.15 19.92
C ASP A 209 -7.02 3.88 20.05
N ASP A 210 -6.69 3.23 18.92
CA ASP A 210 -5.97 1.96 18.87
C ASP A 210 -4.46 2.12 18.58
N GLY A 211 -4.00 3.36 18.38
CA GLY A 211 -2.60 3.68 18.06
C GLY A 211 -2.18 3.32 16.63
N GLN A 212 -3.10 2.95 15.74
CA GLN A 212 -2.79 2.60 14.35
C GLN A 212 -2.04 3.70 13.56
N PRO A 213 -2.32 5.01 13.73
CA PRO A 213 -1.56 6.04 13.04
C PRO A 213 -0.06 6.00 13.36
N TYR A 214 0.30 5.70 14.62
CA TYR A 214 1.69 5.54 15.02
C TYR A 214 2.32 4.29 14.41
N THR A 215 1.60 3.16 14.38
CA THR A 215 2.15 1.92 13.79
C THR A 215 2.43 2.08 12.30
N MET A 216 1.56 2.77 11.56
CA MET A 216 1.77 3.07 10.14
C MET A 216 2.99 3.97 9.92
N ALA A 217 3.13 5.05 10.68
CA ALA A 217 4.29 5.94 10.59
C ALA A 217 5.62 5.24 11.00
N LEU A 218 5.55 4.32 11.97
CA LEU A 218 6.69 3.52 12.43
C LEU A 218 7.20 2.54 11.40
N ALA A 219 6.34 1.97 10.55
CA ALA A 219 6.74 1.05 9.49
C ALA A 219 7.74 1.69 8.51
N ASN A 220 7.63 3.01 8.30
CA ASN A 220 8.53 3.81 7.45
C ASN A 220 9.64 4.54 8.24
N ALA A 221 9.64 4.43 9.58
CA ALA A 221 10.50 5.19 10.49
C ALA A 221 10.50 6.71 10.22
N ASP A 222 9.32 7.25 9.89
CA ASP A 222 9.12 8.66 9.55
C ASP A 222 8.97 9.51 10.83
N VAL A 223 10.08 10.10 11.28
CA VAL A 223 10.11 10.97 12.46
C VAL A 223 9.25 12.22 12.27
N THR A 224 9.12 12.70 11.04
CA THR A 224 8.38 13.94 10.74
C THR A 224 6.90 13.72 10.95
N VAL A 225 6.33 12.65 10.38
CA VAL A 225 4.95 12.27 10.64
C VAL A 225 4.71 11.96 12.11
N LEU A 226 5.62 11.24 12.78
CA LEU A 226 5.47 10.94 14.20
C LEU A 226 5.39 12.22 15.07
N ARG A 227 6.20 13.24 14.75
CA ARG A 227 6.12 14.55 15.40
C ARG A 227 4.80 15.26 15.10
N CYS A 228 4.34 15.20 13.85
CA CYS A 228 3.05 15.75 13.44
C CYS A 228 1.90 15.09 14.23
N LEU A 229 1.87 13.76 14.31
CA LEU A 229 0.88 13.02 15.12
C LEU A 229 0.87 13.48 16.58
N ARG A 230 2.04 13.77 17.18
CA ARG A 230 2.11 14.33 18.53
C ARG A 230 1.62 15.77 18.63
N ARG A 231 1.98 16.63 17.67
CA ARG A 231 1.49 18.01 17.58
C ARG A 231 -0.03 18.05 17.49
N LEU A 232 -0.62 17.13 16.73
CA LEU A 232 -2.06 17.00 16.54
C LEU A 232 -2.78 16.34 17.72
N GLY A 233 -2.06 15.85 18.73
CA GLY A 233 -2.67 15.23 19.91
C GLY A 233 -3.19 13.82 19.68
N CYS A 234 -2.67 13.10 18.68
CA CYS A 234 -3.06 11.71 18.39
C CYS A 234 -2.83 10.82 19.63
N PRO A 235 -3.82 10.00 20.03
CA PRO A 235 -3.66 9.11 21.17
C PRO A 235 -2.71 7.96 20.85
N TRP A 236 -1.89 7.58 21.83
CA TRP A 236 -0.94 6.46 21.72
C TRP A 236 -1.61 5.10 21.55
N GLY A 237 -2.90 5.02 21.89
CA GLY A 237 -3.69 3.81 21.97
C GLY A 237 -3.41 2.97 23.23
N PRO A 238 -3.82 1.68 23.23
CA PRO A 238 -3.65 0.80 24.37
C PRO A 238 -2.20 0.73 24.82
N VAL A 239 -1.99 0.73 26.13
CA VAL A 239 -0.65 0.71 26.75
C VAL A 239 0.19 -0.43 26.15
N GLY A 240 1.38 -0.08 25.67
CA GLY A 240 2.33 -1.04 25.12
C GLY A 240 2.15 -1.35 23.63
N ARG A 241 1.01 -1.06 22.98
CA ARG A 241 0.78 -1.44 21.57
C ARG A 241 1.77 -0.75 20.63
N THR A 242 1.83 0.58 20.67
CA THR A 242 2.74 1.40 19.86
C THR A 242 4.20 1.07 20.15
N SER A 243 4.58 0.94 21.43
CA SER A 243 5.96 0.63 21.81
C SER A 243 6.38 -0.79 21.41
N THR A 244 5.50 -1.78 21.56
CA THR A 244 5.79 -3.17 21.18
C THR A 244 5.95 -3.26 19.67
N TYR A 245 5.07 -2.62 18.89
CA TYR A 245 5.20 -2.58 17.44
C TYR A 245 6.51 -1.91 16.99
N ALA A 246 6.91 -0.83 17.65
CA ALA A 246 8.19 -0.17 17.39
C ALA A 246 9.40 -1.08 17.68
N VAL A 247 9.33 -1.94 18.70
CA VAL A 247 10.35 -2.95 19.00
C VAL A 247 10.34 -4.09 17.98
N GLU A 248 9.17 -4.59 17.59
CA GLU A 248 9.01 -5.64 16.57
C GLU A 248 9.57 -5.19 15.21
N THR A 249 9.30 -3.95 14.81
CA THR A 249 9.81 -3.39 13.54
C THR A 249 11.33 -3.22 13.51
N CYS A 250 12.00 -3.08 14.66
CA CYS A 250 13.46 -3.15 14.74
C CYS A 250 14.01 -4.54 14.39
N GLY A 251 13.24 -5.60 14.66
CA GLY A 251 13.63 -7.00 14.42
C GLY A 251 13.20 -7.57 13.08
N SER A 252 12.12 -7.05 12.51
CA SER A 252 11.52 -7.54 11.26
C SER A 252 12.29 -7.10 10.00
N THR A 253 13.55 -6.64 10.09
CA THR A 253 14.32 -6.25 8.90
C THR A 253 14.59 -7.48 8.03
N ALA A 254 13.68 -7.74 7.09
CA ALA A 254 13.83 -8.69 6.00
C ALA A 254 15.21 -8.52 5.38
N ALA A 255 15.90 -9.65 5.21
CA ALA A 255 17.31 -9.75 4.89
C ALA A 255 17.75 -8.84 3.73
N GLY A 256 18.57 -7.83 4.03
CA GLY A 256 19.14 -6.93 3.03
C GLY A 256 20.27 -6.07 3.62
N LEU A 257 21.14 -5.56 2.74
CA LEU A 257 22.32 -4.72 3.06
C LEU A 257 21.98 -3.40 3.80
N SER A 258 20.69 -3.04 3.90
CA SER A 258 20.18 -1.85 4.59
C SER A 258 19.76 -2.09 6.05
N ALA A 259 19.78 -3.34 6.54
CA ALA A 259 19.30 -3.68 7.87
C ALA A 259 19.97 -2.89 9.01
N PRO A 260 21.30 -2.67 9.05
CA PRO A 260 21.92 -1.95 10.18
C PRO A 260 21.56 -0.47 10.25
N VAL A 261 21.46 0.22 9.09
CA VAL A 261 21.10 1.64 9.03
C VAL A 261 19.64 1.83 9.44
N ARG A 262 18.74 0.99 8.90
CA ARG A 262 17.33 1.00 9.27
C ARG A 262 17.13 0.70 10.76
N ARG A 263 17.84 -0.28 11.33
CA ARG A 263 17.80 -0.57 12.78
C ARG A 263 18.18 0.64 13.63
N LYS A 264 19.27 1.35 13.27
CA LYS A 264 19.66 2.58 13.98
C LYS A 264 18.59 3.67 13.88
N GLN A 265 17.95 3.83 12.72
CA GLN A 265 16.86 4.79 12.56
C GLN A 265 15.65 4.43 13.44
N HIS A 266 15.23 3.16 13.45
CA HIS A 266 14.13 2.72 14.32
C HIS A 266 14.47 2.85 15.82
N LEU A 267 15.72 2.58 16.24
CA LEU A 267 16.15 2.81 17.62
C LEU A 267 16.08 4.28 18.01
N ARG A 268 16.44 5.21 17.11
CA ARG A 268 16.29 6.65 17.36
C ARG A 268 14.82 7.04 17.51
N VAL A 269 13.94 6.49 16.67
CA VAL A 269 12.51 6.69 16.76
C VAL A 269 11.95 6.13 18.07
N LEU A 270 12.37 4.93 18.47
CA LEU A 270 12.01 4.30 19.73
C LEU A 270 12.40 5.16 20.94
N THR A 271 13.65 5.62 20.99
CA THR A 271 14.11 6.52 22.06
C THR A 271 13.26 7.79 22.09
N TRP A 272 13.00 8.39 20.93
CA TRP A 272 12.15 9.58 20.84
C TRP A 272 10.72 9.30 21.35
N LEU A 273 10.10 8.15 21.02
CA LEU A 273 8.78 7.78 21.53
C LEU A 273 8.74 7.72 23.07
N VAL A 274 9.77 7.13 23.69
CA VAL A 274 9.89 7.06 25.14
C VAL A 274 10.04 8.45 25.75
N GLU A 275 10.86 9.32 25.15
CA GLU A 275 11.03 10.71 25.58
C GLU A 275 9.73 11.52 25.48
N GLN A 276 8.86 11.23 24.49
CA GLN A 276 7.54 11.85 24.37
C GLN A 276 6.47 11.28 25.31
N GLY A 277 6.85 10.34 26.19
CA GLY A 277 5.94 9.72 27.15
C GLY A 277 5.03 8.65 26.56
N CYS A 278 5.44 7.96 25.49
CA CYS A 278 4.72 6.79 24.99
C CYS A 278 4.66 5.70 26.08
N PRO A 279 3.47 5.17 26.43
CA PRO A 279 3.36 4.09 27.41
C PRO A 279 4.04 2.80 26.91
N VAL A 280 5.13 2.40 27.56
CA VAL A 280 5.91 1.21 27.20
C VAL A 280 5.58 0.03 28.10
N ASN A 281 5.28 -1.12 27.50
CA ASN A 281 5.28 -2.40 28.21
C ASN A 281 6.69 -3.00 28.17
N TRP A 282 7.51 -2.66 29.17
CA TRP A 282 8.92 -3.06 29.25
C TRP A 282 9.12 -4.58 29.28
N ALA A 283 8.25 -5.32 29.97
CA ALA A 283 8.34 -6.78 30.04
C ALA A 283 8.11 -7.42 28.65
N LYS A 284 7.12 -6.94 27.90
CA LYS A 284 6.87 -7.42 26.54
C LYS A 284 7.98 -6.97 25.57
N ALA A 285 8.48 -5.75 25.70
CA ALA A 285 9.57 -5.23 24.88
C ALA A 285 10.86 -6.06 25.04
N GLU A 286 11.20 -6.43 26.29
CA GLU A 286 12.34 -7.31 26.58
C GLU A 286 12.18 -8.69 25.93
N TRP A 287 10.99 -9.30 26.07
CA TRP A 287 10.69 -10.60 25.46
C TRP A 287 10.83 -10.60 23.93
N GLU A 288 10.27 -9.59 23.24
CA GLU A 288 10.40 -9.49 21.78
C GLU A 288 11.84 -9.22 21.34
N ALA A 289 12.59 -8.40 22.09
CA ALA A 289 14.00 -8.12 21.81
C ALA A 289 14.88 -9.38 21.93
N GLU A 290 14.65 -10.18 22.98
CA GLU A 290 15.35 -11.45 23.22
C GLU A 290 14.98 -12.52 22.17
N LYS A 291 13.69 -12.65 21.85
CA LYS A 291 13.20 -13.54 20.80
C LYS A 291 13.80 -13.19 19.43
N GLY A 292 13.91 -11.90 19.12
CA GLY A 292 14.54 -11.41 17.89
C GLY A 292 16.07 -11.54 17.86
N LYS A 293 16.73 -11.86 18.99
CA LYS A 293 18.19 -11.90 19.16
C LYS A 293 18.90 -10.60 18.76
N ILE A 294 18.27 -9.45 18.98
CA ILE A 294 18.80 -8.15 18.56
C ILE A 294 19.54 -7.51 19.74
N SER A 295 20.86 -7.69 19.80
CA SER A 295 21.69 -7.21 20.92
C SER A 295 21.52 -5.71 21.18
N GLU A 296 21.37 -4.91 20.13
CA GLU A 296 21.23 -3.46 20.22
C GLU A 296 19.90 -3.04 20.86
N VAL A 297 18.81 -3.77 20.58
CA VAL A 297 17.49 -3.49 21.17
C VAL A 297 17.43 -4.01 22.61
N VAL A 298 18.05 -5.16 22.90
CA VAL A 298 18.18 -5.66 24.27
C VAL A 298 18.97 -4.68 25.14
N GLU A 299 20.08 -4.15 24.64
CA GLU A 299 20.86 -3.12 25.34
C GLU A 299 20.04 -1.84 25.54
N TRP A 300 19.31 -1.39 24.52
CA TRP A 300 18.40 -0.25 24.63
C TRP A 300 17.32 -0.44 25.71
N VAL A 301 16.65 -1.62 25.76
CA VAL A 301 15.66 -1.94 26.79
C VAL A 301 16.29 -1.87 28.17
N ARG A 302 17.48 -2.46 28.35
CA ARG A 302 18.19 -2.45 29.64
C ARG A 302 18.61 -1.05 30.09
N GLN A 303 18.98 -0.17 29.16
CA GLN A 303 19.41 1.20 29.46
C GLN A 303 18.26 2.12 29.86
N LEU A 304 17.10 2.01 29.20
CA LEU A 304 15.98 2.94 29.39
C LEU A 304 14.87 2.44 30.32
N ARG A 305 14.85 1.13 30.64
CA ARG A 305 13.86 0.56 31.55
C ARG A 305 13.96 1.24 32.92
N PRO A 306 12.85 1.80 33.45
CA PRO A 306 12.82 2.27 34.82
C PRO A 306 13.09 1.08 35.75
N LEU A 307 14.15 1.19 36.57
CA LEU A 307 14.42 0.22 37.62
C LEU A 307 13.20 0.16 38.54
N SER A 308 12.73 -1.04 38.80
CA SER A 308 11.63 -1.27 39.75
C SER A 308 12.02 -0.80 41.16
N ALA A 309 11.03 -0.58 42.03
CA ALA A 309 11.29 -0.22 43.42
C ALA A 309 12.16 -1.26 44.17
N TRP A 310 12.09 -2.54 43.77
CA TRP A 310 12.91 -3.61 44.34
C TRP A 310 14.37 -3.59 43.83
N GLU A 311 14.59 -3.16 42.58
CA GLU A 311 15.94 -2.98 41.98
C GLU A 311 16.63 -1.69 42.47
N ARG A 312 15.86 -0.65 42.79
CA ARG A 312 16.37 0.64 43.29
C ARG A 312 16.93 0.60 44.71
N GLY A 313 16.79 -0.52 45.42
CA GLY A 313 17.34 -0.67 46.76
C GLY A 313 16.58 0.07 47.86
N ASP A 314 15.31 0.42 47.64
CA ASP A 314 14.43 0.91 48.71
C ASP A 314 14.01 -0.25 49.62
N ARG A 315 14.95 -0.73 50.43
CA ARG A 315 14.60 -1.50 51.63
C ARG A 315 13.79 -0.56 52.51
N LEU A 316 12.50 -0.85 52.66
CA LEU A 316 11.67 -0.36 53.75
C LEU A 316 12.52 -0.41 55.04
N ARG A 317 12.93 0.75 55.56
CA ARG A 317 13.62 0.82 56.85
C ARG A 317 12.68 0.19 57.89
N PRO A 318 13.09 -0.87 58.61
CA PRO A 318 12.24 -1.38 59.68
C PRO A 318 12.09 -0.28 60.73
N ALA A 319 10.85 -0.05 61.15
CA ALA A 319 10.51 0.92 62.18
C ALA A 319 11.36 0.65 63.43
N LYS A 320 12.07 1.68 63.91
CA LYS A 320 12.72 1.65 65.22
C LYS A 320 11.65 1.34 66.26
N GLN A 321 11.80 0.21 66.95
CA GLN A 321 11.18 0.01 68.25
C GLN A 321 11.89 0.96 69.23
N ASP A 322 11.31 2.14 69.43
CA ASP A 322 11.62 2.95 70.60
C ASP A 322 10.84 2.37 71.78
N GLY A 323 11.57 1.76 72.72
CA GLY A 323 11.04 1.34 74.01
C GLY A 323 10.83 2.53 74.95
N GLY A 324 9.84 2.43 75.84
CA GLY A 324 9.73 3.38 76.95
C GLY A 324 8.36 3.50 77.61
N SER A 325 8.03 2.53 78.47
CA SER A 325 7.36 2.65 79.78
C SER A 325 6.44 3.86 80.07
N THR A 326 5.17 3.59 80.37
CA THR A 326 4.38 4.02 81.55
C THR A 326 3.10 3.15 81.51
N GLY A 327 2.49 2.59 82.56
CA GLY A 327 2.40 2.90 83.97
C GLY A 327 0.91 2.88 84.35
N ALA A 328 0.54 2.02 85.31
CA ALA A 328 -0.72 1.98 86.10
C ALA A 328 -2.00 1.32 85.53
N GLY A 329 -2.62 0.43 86.35
CA GLY A 329 -4.09 0.42 86.46
C GLY A 329 -4.86 -0.91 86.56
N ALA A 330 -4.78 -1.58 87.72
CA ALA A 330 -5.89 -2.23 88.45
C ALA A 330 -6.51 -3.60 88.05
N ARG A 331 -6.90 -4.32 89.12
CA ARG A 331 -7.68 -5.58 89.29
C ARG A 331 -6.80 -6.85 89.28
N ARG A 332 -6.70 -7.66 90.34
CA ARG A 332 -7.37 -7.77 91.66
C ARG A 332 -6.33 -8.16 92.72
#